data_AF-A0A3N4M1Z5-F1
#
_entry.id   AF-A0A3N4M1Z5-F1
#
_cell.length_a   1.000
_cell.length_b   1.000
_cell.length_c   1.000
_cell.angle_alpha   90.00
_cell.angle_beta   90.00
_cell.angle_gamma   90.00
#
_symmetry.space_group_name_H-M   'P 1'
#
loop_
_entity.id
_entity.type
_entity.pdbx_description
1 polymer ?
#
loop_
_entity_poly.entity_id
_entity_poly.type
_entity_poly.pdbx_seq_one_letter_code
_entity_poly.pdbx_strand_id
1 'polypeptide(L)'
;ADVDAVEKECGVIALHLAVTESDAEVVKLLLEKGANLETRNTKLGLTPLHVAAQSDDNAAIVKLLLEKGAQIESRCTSQERTALQYAAMNGCIEIVKLLI
;
A
#
# COMPACT_ATOMS: atom_id res chain seq x y z
N ALA A 1 -23.51 -0.31 -18.29
CA ALA A 1 -22.96 0.29 -17.06
C ALA A 1 -21.75 -0.54 -16.70
N ASP A 2 -20.59 0.10 -16.63
CA ASP A 2 -19.29 -0.54 -16.51
C ASP A 2 -19.11 -1.06 -15.07
N VAL A 3 -19.59 -2.27 -14.82
CA VAL A 3 -19.58 -2.89 -13.48
C VAL A 3 -18.14 -3.06 -12.99
N ASP A 4 -17.21 -3.25 -13.93
CA ASP A 4 -15.77 -3.35 -13.69
C ASP A 4 -15.16 -2.03 -13.19
N ALA A 5 -15.71 -0.86 -13.55
CA ALA A 5 -15.15 0.43 -13.15
C ALA A 5 -15.44 0.74 -11.68
N VAL A 6 -16.66 0.44 -11.22
CA VAL A 6 -17.05 0.60 -9.81
C VAL A 6 -16.35 -0.46 -8.95
N GLU A 7 -16.22 -1.70 -9.44
CA GLU A 7 -15.42 -2.72 -8.75
C GLU A 7 -13.94 -2.37 -8.70
N LYS A 8 -13.37 -1.75 -9.76
CA LYS A 8 -11.99 -1.23 -9.74
C LYS A 8 -11.83 -0.17 -8.67
N GLU A 9 -12.74 0.79 -8.60
CA GLU A 9 -12.65 1.91 -7.65
C GLU A 9 -12.91 1.43 -6.22
N CYS A 10 -13.88 0.54 -5.99
CA CYS A 10 -14.09 -0.14 -4.71
C CYS A 10 -12.89 -1.02 -4.32
N GLY A 11 -12.28 -1.73 -5.26
CA GLY A 11 -11.09 -2.57 -5.03
C GLY A 11 -9.85 -1.75 -4.72
N VAL A 12 -9.66 -0.60 -5.38
CA VAL A 12 -8.65 0.41 -5.03
C VAL A 12 -8.86 0.84 -3.58
N ILE A 13 -10.09 1.18 -3.20
CA ILE A 13 -10.41 1.66 -1.84
C ILE A 13 -10.21 0.53 -0.81
N ALA A 14 -10.63 -0.69 -1.11
CA ALA A 14 -10.61 -1.81 -0.18
C ALA A 14 -9.19 -2.18 0.28
N LEU A 15 -8.23 -2.27 -0.65
CA LEU A 15 -6.85 -2.61 -0.28
C LEU A 15 -6.21 -1.51 0.58
N HIS A 16 -6.44 -0.25 0.26
CA HIS A 16 -5.92 0.86 1.08
C HIS A 16 -6.54 0.89 2.48
N LEU A 17 -7.85 0.64 2.60
CA LEU A 17 -8.52 0.56 3.90
C LEU A 17 -7.97 -0.59 4.74
N ALA A 18 -7.83 -1.79 4.17
CA ALA A 18 -7.28 -2.94 4.88
C ALA A 18 -5.85 -2.68 5.40
N VAL A 19 -5.02 -2.00 4.60
CA VAL A 19 -3.67 -1.57 5.03
C VAL A 19 -3.72 -0.50 6.11
N THR A 20 -4.70 0.42 6.06
CA THR A 20 -4.85 1.48 7.08
C THR A 20 -5.24 0.91 8.43
N GLU A 21 -6.07 -0.14 8.44
CA GLU A 21 -6.49 -0.86 9.64
C GLU A 21 -5.45 -1.91 10.11
N SER A 22 -4.31 -2.02 9.43
CA SER A 22 -3.25 -2.99 9.72
C SER A 22 -3.71 -4.46 9.69
N ASP A 23 -4.76 -4.78 8.92
CA ASP A 23 -5.32 -6.12 8.83
C ASP A 23 -4.61 -6.95 7.74
N ALA A 24 -3.53 -7.64 8.14
CA ALA A 24 -2.71 -8.43 7.24
C ALA A 24 -3.46 -9.62 6.60
N GLU A 25 -4.47 -10.18 7.27
CA GLU A 25 -5.25 -11.30 6.73
C GLU A 25 -6.15 -10.83 5.59
N VAL A 26 -6.84 -9.70 5.78
CA VAL A 26 -7.67 -9.10 4.73
C VAL A 26 -6.80 -8.62 3.56
N VAL A 27 -5.65 -7.99 3.83
CA VAL A 27 -4.71 -7.61 2.76
C VAL A 27 -4.30 -8.83 1.94
N LYS A 28 -3.90 -9.93 2.60
CA LYS A 28 -3.52 -11.16 1.91
C LYS A 28 -4.65 -11.71 1.05
N LEU A 29 -5.87 -11.78 1.58
CA LEU A 29 -7.04 -12.25 0.83
C LEU A 29 -7.31 -11.39 -0.41
N LEU A 30 -7.24 -10.07 -0.28
CA LEU A 30 -7.44 -9.14 -1.40
C LEU A 30 -6.37 -9.33 -2.48
N LEU A 31 -5.11 -9.52 -2.10
CA LEU A 31 -4.02 -9.80 -3.04
C LEU A 31 -4.19 -11.15 -3.74
N GLU A 32 -4.67 -12.18 -3.03
CA GLU A 32 -5.00 -13.48 -3.61
C GLU A 32 -6.17 -13.41 -4.60
N LYS A 33 -7.08 -12.44 -4.42
CA LYS A 33 -8.17 -12.13 -5.37
C LYS A 33 -7.73 -11.25 -6.54
N GLY A 34 -6.45 -10.91 -6.65
CA GLY A 34 -5.90 -10.14 -7.75
C GLY A 34 -6.00 -8.62 -7.57
N ALA A 35 -6.11 -8.14 -6.33
CA ALA A 35 -6.00 -6.70 -6.06
C ALA A 35 -4.66 -6.15 -6.58
N ASN A 36 -4.71 -5.00 -7.24
CA ASN A 36 -3.53 -4.40 -7.84
C ASN A 36 -2.64 -3.72 -6.77
N LEU A 37 -1.39 -4.19 -6.64
CA LEU A 37 -0.37 -3.65 -5.72
C LEU A 37 0.00 -2.19 -5.99
N GLU A 38 -0.14 -1.73 -7.24
CA GLU A 38 0.21 -0.37 -7.67
C GLU A 38 -1.01 0.54 -7.81
N THR A 39 -2.13 0.10 -7.23
CA THR A 39 -3.33 0.90 -7.17
C THR A 39 -3.07 2.19 -6.41
N ARG A 40 -3.58 3.32 -6.90
CA ARG A 40 -3.32 4.64 -6.34
C ARG A 40 -4.58 5.22 -5.73
N ASN A 41 -4.52 5.64 -4.47
CA ASN A 41 -5.66 6.31 -3.87
C ASN A 41 -5.93 7.67 -4.55
N THR A 42 -7.19 8.10 -4.54
CA THR A 42 -7.64 9.29 -5.29
C THR A 42 -7.15 10.60 -4.70
N LYS A 43 -6.83 10.63 -3.41
CA LYS A 43 -6.48 11.87 -2.69
C LYS A 43 -5.03 12.30 -2.89
N LEU A 44 -4.09 11.37 -2.76
CA LEU A 44 -2.65 11.66 -2.70
C LEU A 44 -1.84 10.85 -3.73
N GLY A 45 -2.50 9.93 -4.44
CA GLY A 45 -1.84 8.97 -5.34
C GLY A 45 -0.93 8.00 -4.62
N LEU A 46 -1.23 7.68 -3.36
CA LEU A 46 -0.45 6.72 -2.58
C LEU A 46 -0.76 5.31 -3.07
N THR A 47 0.26 4.46 -3.13
CA THR A 47 0.09 3.02 -3.28
C THR A 47 -0.14 2.36 -1.91
N PRO A 48 -0.64 1.11 -1.86
CA PRO A 48 -0.68 0.32 -0.63
C PRO A 48 0.65 0.33 0.15
N LEU A 49 1.79 0.27 -0.54
CA LEU A 49 3.11 0.31 0.10
C LEU A 49 3.39 1.66 0.79
N HIS A 50 2.96 2.78 0.21
CA HIS A 50 3.06 4.09 0.86
C HIS A 50 2.18 4.17 2.11
N VAL A 51 0.96 3.62 2.05
CA VAL A 51 0.05 3.65 3.19
C VAL A 51 0.60 2.79 4.33
N ALA A 52 1.12 1.60 4.01
CA ALA A 52 1.75 0.70 4.96
C ALA A 52 2.97 1.35 5.62
N ALA A 53 3.73 2.16 4.88
CA ALA A 53 4.93 2.84 5.37
C ALA A 53 4.68 4.00 6.36
N GLN A 54 3.44 4.22 6.80
CA GLN A 54 3.10 5.24 7.80
C GLN A 54 3.15 4.73 9.25
N SER A 55 3.23 3.42 9.49
CA SER A 55 3.30 2.84 10.83
C SER A 55 4.13 1.56 10.85
N ASP A 56 4.88 1.33 11.93
CA ASP A 56 5.63 0.08 12.15
C ASP A 56 4.69 -1.13 12.38
N ASP A 57 3.45 -0.92 12.79
CA ASP A 57 2.45 -1.99 12.94
C ASP A 57 2.17 -2.72 11.61
N ASN A 58 2.45 -2.04 10.49
CA ASN A 58 2.28 -2.58 9.15
C ASN A 58 3.49 -3.37 8.64
N ALA A 59 4.49 -3.69 9.47
CA ALA A 59 5.68 -4.42 9.03
C ALA A 59 5.36 -5.76 8.35
N ALA A 60 4.36 -6.49 8.85
CA ALA A 60 3.89 -7.72 8.23
C ALA A 60 3.28 -7.48 6.83
N ILE A 61 2.52 -6.40 6.69
CA ILE A 61 1.89 -6.00 5.42
C ILE A 61 2.94 -5.53 4.43
N VAL A 62 3.95 -4.75 4.86
CA VAL A 62 5.06 -4.33 4.01
C VAL A 62 5.79 -5.54 3.46
N LYS A 63 6.17 -6.51 4.32
CA LYS A 63 6.78 -7.78 3.86
C LYS A 63 5.92 -8.47 2.82
N LEU A 64 4.62 -8.63 3.09
CA LEU A 64 3.69 -9.27 2.16
C LEU A 64 3.60 -8.55 0.81
N LEU A 65 3.52 -7.22 0.81
CA LEU A 65 3.48 -6.41 -0.42
C LEU A 65 4.78 -6.56 -1.22
N LEU A 66 5.93 -6.56 -0.55
CA LEU A 66 7.24 -6.75 -1.18
C LEU A 66 7.41 -8.17 -1.76
N GLU A 67 7.00 -9.20 -1.01
CA GLU A 67 6.99 -10.60 -1.47
C GLU A 67 6.11 -10.79 -2.72
N LYS A 68 5.03 -10.02 -2.84
CA LYS A 68 4.15 -10.01 -4.01
C LYS A 68 4.65 -9.12 -5.15
N GLY A 69 5.77 -8.42 -4.97
CA GLY A 69 6.43 -7.63 -6.01
C GLY A 69 5.95 -6.17 -6.11
N ALA A 70 5.49 -5.57 -5.02
CA ALA A 70 5.20 -4.14 -4.99
C ALA A 70 6.43 -3.30 -5.34
N GLN A 71 6.24 -2.21 -6.09
CA GLN A 71 7.33 -1.35 -6.53
C GLN A 71 7.77 -0.42 -5.40
N ILE A 72 8.97 -0.64 -4.88
CA ILE A 72 9.57 0.16 -3.80
C ILE A 72 9.78 1.63 -4.23
N GLU A 73 10.18 1.82 -5.49
CA GLU A 73 10.48 3.13 -6.08
C GLU A 73 9.25 3.86 -6.63
N SER A 74 8.05 3.29 -6.46
CA SER A 74 6.82 3.97 -6.85
C SER A 74 6.72 5.31 -6.12
N ARG A 75 6.41 6.36 -6.87
CA ARG A 75 6.19 7.71 -6.32
C ARG A 75 4.71 8.01 -6.21
N CYS A 76 4.33 8.67 -5.11
CA CYS A 76 3.02 9.26 -4.97
C CYS A 76 2.86 10.48 -5.88
N THR A 77 1.65 10.77 -6.36
CA THR A 77 1.44 11.88 -7.31
C THR A 77 1.47 13.25 -6.65
N SER A 78 1.09 13.34 -5.37
CA SER A 78 0.97 14.64 -4.69
C SER A 78 2.30 15.22 -4.19
N GLN A 79 3.26 14.37 -3.83
CA GLN A 79 4.52 14.80 -3.21
C GLN A 79 5.76 14.19 -3.88
N GLU A 80 5.59 13.35 -4.90
CA GLU A 80 6.66 12.63 -5.60
C GLU A 80 7.58 11.82 -4.66
N ARG A 81 7.03 11.43 -3.51
CA ARG A 81 7.74 10.69 -2.47
C ARG A 81 7.60 9.19 -2.66
N THR A 82 8.61 8.43 -2.25
CA THR A 82 8.60 6.97 -2.19
C THR A 82 8.12 6.47 -0.83
N ALA A 83 7.78 5.18 -0.73
CA ALA A 83 7.42 4.56 0.55
C ALA A 83 8.54 4.66 1.60
N LEU A 84 9.81 4.55 1.19
CA LEU A 84 10.96 4.73 2.07
C LEU A 84 11.01 6.15 2.67
N GLN A 85 10.73 7.17 1.87
CA GLN A 85 10.71 8.56 2.35
C GLN A 85 9.57 8.78 3.36
N TYR A 86 8.40 8.15 3.15
CA TYR A 86 7.32 8.16 4.14
C TYR A 86 7.72 7.48 5.45
N ALA A 87 8.30 6.28 5.38
CA ALA A 87 8.77 5.56 6.58
C ALA A 87 9.81 6.38 7.36
N ALA A 88 10.77 6.98 6.66
CA ALA A 88 11.79 7.84 7.27
C ALA A 88 11.20 9.09 7.91
N MET A 89 10.23 9.75 7.28
CA MET A 89 9.56 10.93 7.81
C MET A 89 8.74 10.65 9.07
N ASN A 90 8.12 9.47 9.15
CA ASN A 90 7.32 9.05 10.30
C ASN A 90 8.17 8.38 11.40
N GLY A 91 9.47 8.16 11.17
CA GLY A 91 10.34 7.48 12.11
C GLY A 91 10.07 5.98 12.24
N CYS A 92 9.46 5.36 11.24
CA CYS A 92 9.14 3.92 11.20
C CYS A 92 10.41 3.11 10.91
N ILE A 93 11.21 2.87 11.95
CA ILE A 93 12.54 2.25 11.83
C ILE A 93 12.44 0.83 11.25
N GLU A 94 11.41 0.07 11.64
CA GLU A 94 11.25 -1.30 11.17
C GLU A 94 10.91 -1.30 9.68
N ILE A 95 10.02 -0.42 9.24
CA ILE A 95 9.69 -0.31 7.81
C ILE A 95 10.91 0.16 6.99
N VAL A 96 11.68 1.13 7.47
CA VAL A 96 12.89 1.59 6.79
C VAL A 96 13.86 0.43 6.55
N LYS A 97 14.04 -0.45 7.53
CA LYS A 97 14.90 -1.65 7.39
C LYS A 97 14.37 -2.64 6.36
N LEU A 98 13.05 -2.72 6.16
CA LEU A 98 12.45 -3.62 5.17
C LEU A 98 12.55 -3.11 3.74
N LEU A 99 12.75 -1.80 3.55
CA LEU A 99 12.78 -1.13 2.25
C LEU A 99 14.21 -0.85 1.73
N ILE A 100 15.25 -1.24 2.48
CA ILE A 100 16.69 -1.09 2.13
C ILE A 100 17.27 -2.48 1.87
#